data_AF-A0AAE1MR09-F1
#
_entry.id   AF-A0AAE1MR09-F1
#
_cell.length_a   1.000
_cell.length_b   1.000
_cell.length_c   1.000
_cell.angle_alpha   90.00
_cell.angle_beta   90.00
_cell.angle_gamma   90.00
#
_symmetry.space_group_name_H-M   'P 1'
#
loop_
_entity.id
_entity.type
_entity.pdbx_description
1 polymer ?
#
loop_
_entity_poly.entity_id
_entity_poly.type
_entity_poly.pdbx_seq_one_letter_code
_entity_poly.pdbx_strand_id
1 'polypeptide(L)'
;MAKTTTTLPKALDLSPTSQVKVHRSICLQLGKLTEKISQIVLAIESARPNCALAVRALCSLNFTLDKAKSIIQQCSHSSKLYLVIMAHKIVSRCEKIRSDLELYLTQIQQMVPILLDAEISGIIQELRAAEFSLEFAEDEARKALLELLEKDLPGSESIEEVELDAVQIATLRLKITSPLALSEEKAALKLQIEKSNDTDQREMELVKYLLYLVIKYRKYICQFDKHVRHHQSMEHELDVNG
;
A
#
# COMPACT_ATOMS: atom_id res chain seq x y z
N MET A 1 -17.65 12.93 -49.63
CA MET A 1 -16.60 12.23 -48.87
C MET A 1 -16.34 13.01 -47.59
N ALA A 2 -17.07 12.67 -46.52
CA ALA A 2 -16.87 13.24 -45.19
C ALA A 2 -15.96 12.30 -44.41
N LYS A 3 -14.78 12.76 -43.98
CA LYS A 3 -13.90 12.01 -43.09
C LYS A 3 -14.40 12.22 -41.66
N THR A 4 -15.06 11.20 -41.13
CA THR A 4 -15.42 11.09 -39.73
C THR A 4 -14.16 10.83 -38.91
N THR A 5 -13.64 11.86 -38.23
CA THR A 5 -12.56 11.72 -37.27
C THR A 5 -13.15 11.23 -35.95
N THR A 6 -13.20 9.91 -35.80
CA THR A 6 -13.49 9.21 -34.54
C THR A 6 -12.40 9.58 -33.53
N THR A 7 -12.71 10.48 -32.60
CA THR A 7 -11.85 10.75 -31.45
C THR A 7 -12.12 9.68 -30.40
N LEU A 8 -11.12 8.81 -30.21
CA LEU A 8 -11.06 7.77 -29.20
C LEU A 8 -11.23 8.37 -27.79
N PRO A 9 -12.00 7.77 -26.87
CA PRO A 9 -12.11 8.27 -25.51
C PRO A 9 -10.75 8.27 -24.81
N LYS A 10 -10.39 9.39 -24.18
CA LYS A 10 -9.29 9.47 -23.21
C LYS A 10 -9.44 8.31 -22.22
N ALA A 11 -8.37 7.53 -22.06
CA ALA A 11 -8.27 6.52 -21.02
C ALA A 11 -8.67 7.16 -19.69
N LEU A 12 -9.65 6.56 -19.01
CA LEU A 12 -10.00 6.86 -17.63
C LEU A 12 -8.73 6.68 -16.80
N ASP A 13 -8.20 7.79 -16.29
CA ASP A 13 -7.05 7.81 -15.40
C ASP A 13 -7.48 7.13 -14.09
N LEU A 14 -7.25 5.82 -14.02
CA LEU A 14 -7.51 5.02 -12.84
C LEU A 14 -6.59 5.55 -11.75
N SER A 15 -7.16 6.14 -10.68
CA SER A 15 -6.36 6.71 -9.58
C SER A 15 -5.28 5.71 -9.13
N PRO A 16 -4.06 6.16 -8.76
CA PRO A 16 -2.94 5.30 -8.37
C PRO A 16 -3.28 4.28 -7.26
N THR A 17 -4.34 4.56 -6.50
CA THR A 17 -4.86 3.73 -5.41
C THR A 17 -5.63 2.48 -5.88
N SER A 18 -6.05 2.42 -7.15
CA SER A 18 -6.84 1.30 -7.70
C SER A 18 -6.04 0.00 -7.86
N GLN A 19 -4.71 0.09 -7.91
CA GLN A 19 -3.80 -1.06 -8.08
C GLN A 19 -3.12 -1.49 -6.76
N VAL A 20 -3.50 -0.89 -5.63
CA VAL A 20 -2.92 -1.17 -4.33
C VAL A 20 -3.23 -2.60 -3.92
N LYS A 21 -2.18 -3.39 -3.63
CA LYS A 21 -2.30 -4.82 -3.37
C LYS A 21 -2.67 -5.16 -1.92
N VAL A 22 -2.16 -4.36 -0.98
CA VAL A 22 -2.40 -4.38 0.48
C VAL A 22 -2.26 -2.95 1.02
N HIS A 23 -2.70 -2.69 2.26
CA HIS A 23 -2.79 -1.37 2.90
C HIS A 23 -3.76 -0.45 2.17
N ARG A 24 -4.86 -1.01 1.66
CA ARG A 24 -5.81 -0.29 0.81
C ARG A 24 -6.46 0.88 1.52
N SER A 25 -6.91 0.69 2.77
CA SER A 25 -7.45 1.77 3.62
C SER A 25 -6.47 2.94 3.73
N ILE A 26 -5.23 2.65 4.12
CA ILE A 26 -4.14 3.61 4.30
C ILE A 26 -3.86 4.37 3.01
N CYS A 27 -3.67 3.65 1.89
CA CYS A 27 -3.34 4.27 0.60
C CYS A 27 -4.49 5.10 0.03
N LEU A 28 -5.74 4.68 0.22
CA LEU A 28 -6.91 5.45 -0.19
C LEU A 28 -7.01 6.76 0.59
N GLN A 29 -6.81 6.69 1.90
CA GLN A 29 -6.88 7.87 2.75
C GLN A 29 -5.75 8.86 2.47
N LEU A 30 -4.51 8.37 2.35
CA LEU A 30 -3.37 9.18 1.97
C LEU A 30 -3.55 9.79 0.57
N GLY A 31 -4.10 9.01 -0.38
CA GLY A 31 -4.38 9.46 -1.73
C GLY A 31 -5.41 10.59 -1.77
N LYS A 32 -6.50 10.47 -1.01
CA LYS A 32 -7.53 11.53 -0.90
C LYS A 32 -6.94 12.84 -0.36
N LEU A 33 -6.15 12.76 0.70
CA LEU A 33 -5.47 13.92 1.28
C LEU A 33 -4.49 14.54 0.27
N THR A 34 -3.68 13.71 -0.39
CA THR A 34 -2.71 14.15 -1.39
C THR A 34 -3.36 14.87 -2.56
N GLU A 35 -4.47 14.33 -3.08
CA GLU A 35 -5.23 14.94 -4.18
C GLU A 35 -5.79 16.31 -3.79
N LYS A 36 -6.45 16.38 -2.63
CA LYS A 36 -7.03 17.64 -2.13
C LYS A 36 -5.96 18.70 -1.88
N ILE A 37 -4.82 18.32 -1.31
CA ILE A 37 -3.71 19.25 -1.08
C ILE A 37 -3.07 19.67 -2.40
N SER A 38 -2.98 18.79 -3.40
CA SER A 38 -2.46 19.16 -4.72
C SER A 38 -3.34 20.23 -5.38
N GLN A 39 -4.66 20.18 -5.17
CA GLN A 39 -5.58 21.20 -5.67
C GLN A 39 -5.37 22.56 -4.99
N ILE A 40 -5.18 22.60 -3.66
CA ILE A 40 -4.94 23.88 -2.96
C ILE A 40 -3.55 24.45 -3.27
N VAL A 41 -2.55 23.61 -3.54
CA VAL A 41 -1.20 24.06 -3.95
C VAL A 41 -1.27 24.95 -5.18
N LEU A 42 -2.09 24.60 -6.18
CA LEU A 42 -2.26 25.41 -7.39
C LEU A 42 -2.82 26.81 -7.08
N ALA A 43 -3.75 26.89 -6.13
CA ALA A 43 -4.33 28.15 -5.70
C ALA A 43 -3.33 28.99 -4.88
N ILE A 44 -2.54 28.36 -4.01
CA ILE A 44 -1.45 29.00 -3.26
C ILE A 44 -0.39 29.55 -4.23
N GLU A 45 0.02 28.78 -5.24
CA GLU A 45 0.99 29.21 -6.27
C GLU A 45 0.46 30.41 -7.06
N SER A 46 -0.84 30.39 -7.41
CA SER A 46 -1.51 31.49 -8.12
C SER A 46 -1.56 32.78 -7.30
N ALA A 47 -1.63 32.67 -5.96
CA ALA A 47 -1.55 33.80 -5.05
C ALA A 47 -0.14 34.40 -4.93
N ARG A 48 0.89 33.76 -5.52
CA ARG A 48 2.29 34.22 -5.59
C ARG A 48 2.86 34.60 -4.21
N PRO A 49 3.08 33.63 -3.31
CA PRO A 49 3.72 33.90 -2.02
C PRO A 49 5.07 34.59 -2.22
N ASN A 50 5.21 35.80 -1.70
CA ASN A 50 6.37 36.66 -1.94
C ASN A 50 7.39 36.66 -0.78
N CYS A 51 7.13 35.92 0.31
CA CYS A 51 8.04 35.81 1.44
C CYS A 51 8.82 34.48 1.40
N ALA A 52 10.10 34.53 1.77
CA ALA A 52 11.00 33.37 1.69
C ALA A 52 10.54 32.18 2.54
N LEU A 53 9.83 32.44 3.65
CA LEU A 53 9.26 31.40 4.50
C LEU A 53 8.13 30.66 3.78
N ALA A 54 7.17 31.37 3.17
CA ALA A 54 6.07 30.75 2.44
C ALA A 54 6.56 29.96 1.22
N VAL A 55 7.54 30.49 0.49
CA VAL A 55 8.15 29.76 -0.64
C VAL A 55 8.81 28.46 -0.16
N ARG A 56 9.55 28.49 0.96
CA ARG A 56 10.18 27.28 1.53
C ARG A 56 9.14 26.26 2.01
N ALA A 57 8.08 26.72 2.67
CA ALA A 57 6.99 25.87 3.12
C ALA A 57 6.28 25.21 1.94
N LEU A 58 6.01 25.95 0.86
CA LEU A 58 5.40 25.44 -0.36
C LEU A 58 6.28 24.41 -1.08
N CYS A 59 7.60 24.65 -1.18
CA CYS A 59 8.53 23.65 -1.72
C CYS A 59 8.54 22.38 -0.87
N SER A 60 8.53 22.50 0.46
CA SER A 60 8.52 21.37 1.39
C SER A 60 7.20 20.60 1.34
N LEU A 61 6.08 21.30 1.12
CA LEU A 61 4.76 20.72 0.90
C LEU A 61 4.76 19.86 -0.37
N ASN A 62 5.21 20.39 -1.50
CA ASN A 62 5.31 19.66 -2.77
C ASN A 62 6.20 18.41 -2.64
N PHE A 63 7.37 18.53 -2.03
CA PHE A 63 8.26 17.39 -1.80
C PHE A 63 7.61 16.30 -0.91
N THR A 64 6.81 16.72 0.07
CA THR A 64 6.06 15.79 0.93
C THR A 64 4.91 15.10 0.18
N LEU A 65 4.24 15.80 -0.74
CA LEU A 65 3.25 15.18 -1.64
C LEU A 65 3.88 14.11 -2.53
N ASP A 66 5.09 14.36 -3.05
CA ASP A 66 5.80 13.38 -3.88
C ASP A 66 6.23 12.14 -3.07
N LYS A 67 6.61 12.32 -1.79
CA LYS A 67 6.82 11.19 -0.87
C LYS A 67 5.54 10.39 -0.66
N ALA A 68 4.38 11.06 -0.53
CA ALA A 68 3.09 10.38 -0.36
C ALA A 68 2.77 9.52 -1.59
N LYS A 69 2.91 10.09 -2.80
CA LYS A 69 2.74 9.37 -4.07
C LYS A 69 3.70 8.17 -4.17
N SER A 70 4.95 8.33 -3.75
CA SER A 70 5.94 7.26 -3.75
C SER A 70 5.55 6.09 -2.84
N ILE A 71 4.97 6.34 -1.65
CA ILE A 71 4.46 5.26 -0.78
C ILE A 71 3.30 4.52 -1.44
N ILE A 72 2.34 5.24 -2.03
CA ILE A 72 1.19 4.62 -2.72
C ILE A 72 1.68 3.74 -3.87
N GLN A 73 2.63 4.25 -4.67
CA GLN A 73 3.24 3.49 -5.76
C GLN A 73 3.98 2.23 -5.26
N GLN A 74 4.70 2.33 -4.14
CA GLN A 74 5.36 1.19 -3.50
C GLN A 74 4.33 0.11 -3.12
N CYS A 75 3.19 0.50 -2.53
CA CYS A 75 2.12 -0.42 -2.12
C CYS A 75 1.40 -1.09 -3.30
N SER A 76 1.47 -0.51 -4.51
CA SER A 76 0.91 -1.09 -5.74
C SER A 76 1.85 -2.09 -6.42
N HIS A 77 3.17 -1.91 -6.34
CA HIS A 77 4.12 -2.74 -7.10
C HIS A 77 4.80 -3.84 -6.30
N SER A 78 5.05 -3.62 -5.00
CA SER A 78 5.76 -4.59 -4.15
C SER A 78 4.97 -5.89 -3.94
N SER A 79 5.64 -6.90 -3.40
CA SER A 79 5.02 -8.16 -2.97
C SER A 79 4.08 -7.91 -1.78
N LYS A 80 2.93 -8.59 -1.74
CA LYS A 80 2.00 -8.51 -0.62
C LYS A 80 2.63 -9.00 0.68
N LEU A 81 3.36 -10.12 0.62
CA LEU A 81 4.08 -10.70 1.76
C LEU A 81 5.12 -9.73 2.32
N TYR A 82 5.90 -9.09 1.44
CA TYR A 82 6.85 -8.05 1.85
C TYR A 82 6.13 -6.85 2.49
N LEU A 83 5.08 -6.35 1.84
CA LEU A 83 4.36 -5.16 2.30
C LEU A 83 3.72 -5.34 3.69
N VAL A 84 3.20 -6.52 4.03
CA VAL A 84 2.64 -6.75 5.38
C VAL A 84 3.71 -6.80 6.47
N ILE A 85 4.91 -7.32 6.17
CA ILE A 85 6.03 -7.26 7.12
C ILE A 85 6.49 -5.81 7.33
N MET A 86 6.50 -5.02 6.25
CA MET A 86 6.86 -3.60 6.30
C MET A 86 5.72 -2.69 6.78
N ALA A 87 4.57 -3.24 7.18
CA ALA A 87 3.35 -2.49 7.48
C ALA A 87 3.56 -1.35 8.49
N HIS A 88 4.24 -1.63 9.62
CA HIS A 88 4.52 -0.60 10.64
C HIS A 88 5.43 0.52 10.12
N LYS A 89 6.39 0.19 9.24
CA LYS A 89 7.25 1.18 8.57
C LYS A 89 6.43 2.04 7.60
N ILE A 90 5.45 1.45 6.91
CA ILE A 90 4.54 2.18 6.01
C ILE A 90 3.63 3.11 6.82
N VAL A 91 2.96 2.61 7.86
CA VAL A 91 2.08 3.40 8.76
C VAL A 91 2.85 4.58 9.35
N SER A 92 4.02 4.35 9.93
CA SER A 92 4.84 5.43 10.51
C SER A 92 5.29 6.47 9.48
N ARG A 93 5.59 6.06 8.24
CA ARG A 93 5.88 7.00 7.14
C ARG A 93 4.64 7.80 6.75
N CYS A 94 3.45 7.19 6.70
CA CYS A 94 2.18 7.89 6.42
C CYS A 94 1.85 8.91 7.52
N GLU A 95 1.99 8.54 8.79
CA GLU A 95 1.80 9.44 9.94
C GLU A 95 2.77 10.63 9.91
N LYS A 96 4.03 10.37 9.58
CA LYS A 96 5.02 11.43 9.40
C LYS A 96 4.64 12.36 8.26
N ILE A 97 4.24 11.82 7.11
CA ILE A 97 3.78 12.63 5.96
C ILE A 97 2.58 13.49 6.35
N ARG A 98 1.57 12.92 7.02
CA ARG A 98 0.40 13.65 7.50
C ARG A 98 0.80 14.82 8.42
N SER A 99 1.70 14.57 9.36
CA SER A 99 2.23 15.59 10.28
C SER A 99 3.03 16.68 9.55
N ASP A 100 3.87 16.30 8.59
CA ASP A 100 4.65 17.23 7.76
C ASP A 100 3.72 18.09 6.89
N LEU A 101 2.69 17.51 6.25
CA LEU A 101 1.69 18.23 5.46
C LEU A 101 0.93 19.24 6.33
N GLU A 102 0.50 18.85 7.52
CA GLU A 102 -0.16 19.75 8.48
C GLU A 102 0.73 20.93 8.85
N LEU A 103 2.00 20.67 9.17
CA LEU A 103 2.98 21.69 9.54
C LEU A 103 3.15 22.72 8.41
N TYR A 104 3.39 22.27 7.18
CA TYR A 104 3.65 23.19 6.06
C TYR A 104 2.40 23.97 5.65
N LEU A 105 1.22 23.34 5.68
CA LEU A 105 -0.03 24.05 5.45
C LEU A 105 -0.29 25.13 6.51
N THR A 106 -0.02 24.84 7.79
CA THR A 106 -0.15 25.81 8.89
C THR A 106 0.80 27.01 8.68
N GLN A 107 2.02 26.77 8.20
CA GLN A 107 2.98 27.85 7.89
C GLN A 107 2.52 28.73 6.72
N ILE A 108 1.90 28.13 5.70
CA ILE A 108 1.39 28.85 4.52
C ILE A 108 0.13 29.63 4.86
N GLN A 109 -0.73 29.06 5.73
CA GLN A 109 -2.02 29.61 6.12
C GLN A 109 -1.97 31.10 6.51
N GLN A 110 -0.96 31.50 7.28
CA GLN A 110 -0.80 32.88 7.76
C GLN A 110 -0.36 33.88 6.67
N MET A 111 -0.06 33.39 5.47
CA MET A 111 0.57 34.14 4.38
C MET A 111 -0.29 34.18 3.11
N VAL A 112 -1.54 33.71 3.16
CA VAL A 112 -2.48 33.66 2.04
C VAL A 112 -3.72 34.51 2.29
N PRO A 113 -4.48 34.91 1.24
CA PRO A 113 -5.77 35.56 1.38
C PRO A 113 -6.76 34.75 2.24
N ILE A 114 -7.68 35.46 2.93
CA ILE A 114 -8.65 34.89 3.88
C ILE A 114 -9.46 33.71 3.30
N LEU A 115 -9.80 33.77 2.01
CA LEU A 115 -10.52 32.66 1.38
C LEU A 115 -9.70 31.36 1.32
N LEU A 116 -8.41 31.46 1.00
CA LEU A 116 -7.49 30.31 1.01
C LEU A 116 -7.18 29.85 2.44
N ASP A 117 -7.10 30.78 3.40
CA ASP A 117 -6.93 30.46 4.82
C ASP A 117 -8.05 29.55 5.36
N ALA A 118 -9.31 29.83 5.00
CA ALA A 118 -10.46 29.01 5.38
C ALA A 118 -10.41 27.61 4.73
N GLU A 119 -10.03 27.51 3.45
CA GLU A 119 -9.87 26.23 2.76
C GLU A 119 -8.73 25.38 3.37
N ILE A 120 -7.58 26.01 3.64
CA ILE A 120 -6.44 25.37 4.29
C ILE A 120 -6.83 24.88 5.69
N SER A 121 -7.59 25.67 6.46
CA SER A 121 -8.10 25.26 7.77
C SER A 121 -8.91 23.97 7.69
N GLY A 122 -9.81 23.84 6.70
CA GLY A 122 -10.59 22.63 6.49
C GLY A 122 -9.72 21.41 6.20
N ILE A 123 -8.70 21.57 5.36
CA ILE A 123 -7.73 20.49 5.05
C ILE A 123 -6.92 20.09 6.29
N ILE A 124 -6.49 21.05 7.10
CA ILE A 124 -5.76 20.79 8.36
C ILE A 124 -6.62 19.95 9.32
N GLN A 125 -7.91 20.24 9.44
CA GLN A 125 -8.80 19.44 10.30
C GLN A 125 -8.96 18.01 9.78
N GLU A 126 -9.05 17.81 8.46
CA GLU A 126 -9.07 16.49 7.85
C GLU A 126 -7.75 15.73 8.07
N LEU A 127 -6.60 16.41 7.96
CA LEU A 127 -5.29 15.84 8.28
C LEU A 127 -5.19 15.42 9.75
N ARG A 128 -5.82 16.15 10.68
CA ARG A 128 -5.83 15.80 12.11
C ARG A 128 -6.77 14.63 12.42
N ALA A 129 -7.88 14.53 11.70
CA ALA A 129 -8.86 13.45 11.86
C ALA A 129 -8.44 12.15 11.15
N ALA A 130 -7.46 12.21 10.26
CA ALA A 130 -6.99 11.07 9.49
C ALA A 130 -6.20 10.07 10.36
N GLU A 131 -6.69 8.84 10.45
CA GLU A 131 -6.01 7.69 11.07
C GLU A 131 -5.49 6.69 10.03
N PHE A 132 -4.27 6.17 10.20
CA PHE A 132 -3.75 5.10 9.35
C PHE A 132 -3.68 3.77 10.12
N SER A 133 -4.61 2.86 9.81
CA SER A 133 -4.71 1.55 10.47
C SER A 133 -4.71 0.39 9.47
N LEU A 134 -4.15 -0.75 9.91
CA LEU A 134 -4.08 -1.98 9.13
C LEU A 134 -5.42 -2.71 9.15
N GLU A 135 -5.77 -3.36 8.04
CA GLU A 135 -6.91 -4.26 8.02
C GLU A 135 -6.60 -5.52 8.86
N PHE A 136 -7.62 -6.07 9.53
CA PHE A 136 -7.44 -7.24 10.41
C PHE A 136 -6.73 -8.41 9.71
N ALA A 137 -7.09 -8.70 8.46
CA ALA A 137 -6.46 -9.78 7.70
C ALA A 137 -4.96 -9.51 7.43
N GLU A 138 -4.58 -8.26 7.18
CA GLU A 138 -3.19 -7.88 6.95
C GLU A 138 -2.37 -7.98 8.24
N ASP A 139 -2.95 -7.60 9.38
CA ASP A 139 -2.30 -7.72 10.69
C ASP A 139 -2.08 -9.20 11.09
N GLU A 140 -3.07 -10.07 10.85
CA GLU A 140 -2.93 -11.52 11.09
C GLU A 140 -1.85 -12.15 10.19
N ALA A 141 -1.82 -11.78 8.90
CA ALA A 141 -0.78 -12.23 7.99
C ALA A 141 0.62 -11.78 8.45
N ARG A 142 0.71 -10.52 8.90
CA ARG A 142 1.95 -9.93 9.41
C ARG A 142 2.45 -10.67 10.66
N LYS A 143 1.58 -10.92 11.64
CA LYS A 143 1.95 -11.64 12.88
C LYS A 143 2.53 -13.02 12.57
N ALA A 144 1.85 -13.81 11.75
CA ALA A 144 2.30 -15.14 11.37
C ALA A 144 3.70 -15.12 10.72
N LEU A 145 3.96 -14.15 9.83
CA LEU A 145 5.26 -14.01 9.18
C LEU A 145 6.36 -13.49 10.12
N LEU A 146 6.05 -12.56 11.03
CA LEU A 146 7.02 -12.05 12.00
C LEU A 146 7.41 -13.12 13.02
N GLU A 147 6.45 -13.89 13.53
CA GLU A 147 6.73 -15.01 14.43
C GLU A 147 7.61 -16.09 13.77
N LEU A 148 7.50 -16.26 12.44
CA LEU A 148 8.42 -17.10 11.68
C LEU A 148 9.82 -16.47 11.60
N LEU A 149 9.93 -15.18 11.30
CA LEU A 149 11.20 -14.48 11.13
C LEU A 149 11.99 -14.30 12.43
N GLU A 150 11.31 -14.23 13.57
CA GLU A 150 11.94 -14.14 14.90
C GLU A 150 12.54 -15.48 15.36
N LYS A 151 12.15 -16.60 14.74
CA LYS A 151 12.74 -17.91 15.02
C LYS A 151 14.05 -18.06 14.23
N ASP A 152 15.17 -17.67 14.85
CA ASP A 152 16.53 -17.91 14.34
C ASP A 152 16.80 -19.42 14.18
N LEU A 153 16.41 -20.13 13.12
CA LEU A 153 16.78 -21.56 13.04
C LEU A 153 16.93 -22.17 11.64
N PRO A 154 17.97 -23.01 11.42
CA PRO A 154 18.08 -23.93 10.28
C PRO A 154 17.51 -25.34 10.56
N GLY A 155 16.71 -25.86 9.61
CA GLY A 155 16.85 -27.22 9.06
C GLY A 155 16.21 -28.47 9.72
N SER A 156 15.45 -28.38 10.82
CA SER A 156 14.71 -29.53 11.40
C SER A 156 13.29 -29.69 10.83
N GLU A 157 12.71 -30.89 10.88
CA GLU A 157 11.33 -31.16 10.43
C GLU A 157 10.28 -30.29 11.14
N SER A 158 10.52 -29.95 12.41
CA SER A 158 9.67 -29.01 13.17
C SER A 158 9.64 -27.60 12.59
N ILE A 159 10.68 -27.19 11.84
CA ILE A 159 10.74 -25.87 11.20
C ILE A 159 9.92 -25.87 9.92
N GLU A 160 9.86 -27.00 9.20
CA GLU A 160 9.07 -27.08 7.96
C GLU A 160 7.57 -26.93 8.23
N GLU A 161 7.09 -27.51 9.33
CA GLU A 161 5.70 -27.34 9.78
C GLU A 161 5.41 -25.87 10.14
N VAL A 162 6.29 -25.23 10.91
CA VAL A 162 6.15 -23.81 11.29
C VAL A 162 6.20 -22.88 10.07
N GLU A 163 7.12 -23.11 9.13
CA GLU A 163 7.19 -22.37 7.87
C GLU A 163 5.91 -22.55 7.05
N LEU A 164 5.42 -23.79 6.92
CA LEU A 164 4.22 -24.10 6.17
C LEU A 164 3.00 -23.39 6.78
N ASP A 165 2.80 -23.50 8.09
CA ASP A 165 1.67 -22.88 8.79
C ASP A 165 1.66 -21.36 8.63
N ALA A 166 2.80 -20.70 8.84
CA ALA A 166 2.92 -19.26 8.67
C ALA A 166 2.61 -18.83 7.23
N VAL A 167 3.12 -19.56 6.23
CA VAL A 167 2.87 -19.29 4.81
C VAL A 167 1.39 -19.51 4.46
N GLN A 168 0.75 -20.55 5.00
CA GLN A 168 -0.66 -20.82 4.76
C GLN A 168 -1.54 -19.71 5.34
N ILE A 169 -1.30 -19.31 6.60
CA ILE A 169 -2.03 -18.21 7.24
C ILE A 169 -1.86 -16.93 6.41
N ALA A 170 -0.63 -16.55 6.08
CA ALA A 170 -0.36 -15.33 5.34
C ALA A 170 -1.00 -15.34 3.94
N THR A 171 -0.83 -16.42 3.17
CA THR A 171 -1.37 -16.51 1.80
C THR A 171 -2.89 -16.54 1.77
N LEU A 172 -3.54 -17.21 2.73
CA LEU A 172 -5.00 -17.18 2.88
C LEU A 172 -5.50 -15.77 3.19
N ARG A 173 -4.94 -15.13 4.21
CA ARG A 173 -5.34 -13.78 4.64
C ARG A 173 -5.12 -12.72 3.54
N LEU A 174 -4.06 -12.88 2.75
CA LEU A 174 -3.71 -11.97 1.65
C LEU A 174 -4.33 -12.34 0.30
N LYS A 175 -5.17 -13.39 0.27
CA LYS A 175 -5.86 -13.90 -0.92
C LYS A 175 -4.88 -14.29 -2.04
N ILE A 176 -3.77 -14.92 -1.68
CA ILE A 176 -2.75 -15.49 -2.58
C ILE A 176 -3.01 -17.00 -2.72
N THR A 177 -4.23 -17.37 -3.11
CA THR A 177 -4.71 -18.77 -3.09
C THR A 177 -4.80 -19.40 -4.48
N SER A 178 -4.71 -18.60 -5.54
CA SER A 178 -4.77 -19.08 -6.93
C SER A 178 -3.38 -19.20 -7.56
N PRO A 179 -3.18 -20.09 -8.55
CA PRO A 179 -1.91 -20.19 -9.28
C PRO A 179 -1.47 -18.86 -9.92
N LEU A 180 -2.44 -18.05 -10.38
CA LEU A 180 -2.19 -16.73 -10.94
C LEU A 180 -1.65 -15.77 -9.88
N ALA A 181 -2.37 -15.63 -8.75
CA ALA A 181 -1.96 -14.75 -7.66
C ALA A 181 -0.59 -15.14 -7.09
N LEU A 182 -0.30 -16.44 -6.99
CA LEU A 182 1.00 -16.93 -6.56
C LEU A 182 2.12 -16.59 -7.56
N SER A 183 1.84 -16.67 -8.86
CA SER A 183 2.79 -16.29 -9.90
C SER A 183 3.08 -14.79 -9.91
N GLU A 184 2.06 -13.95 -9.71
CA GLU A 184 2.21 -12.51 -9.57
C GLU A 184 3.04 -12.14 -8.35
N GLU A 185 2.78 -12.80 -7.21
CA GLU A 185 3.53 -12.59 -5.98
C GLU A 185 5.01 -12.97 -6.15
N LYS A 186 5.27 -14.13 -6.74
CA LYS A 186 6.64 -14.58 -7.08
C LYS A 186 7.35 -13.59 -8.01
N ALA A 187 6.66 -13.08 -9.04
CA ALA A 187 7.23 -12.12 -9.98
C ALA A 187 7.56 -10.79 -9.28
N ALA A 188 6.70 -10.32 -8.38
CA ALA A 188 6.94 -9.11 -7.59
C ALA A 188 8.19 -9.24 -6.70
N LEU A 189 8.37 -10.37 -6.02
CA LEU A 189 9.58 -10.64 -5.21
C LEU A 189 10.85 -10.65 -6.06
N LYS A 190 10.82 -11.29 -7.24
CA LYS A 190 11.97 -11.31 -8.17
C LYS A 190 12.34 -9.92 -8.67
N LEU A 191 11.35 -9.15 -9.12
CA LEU A 191 11.56 -7.77 -9.59
C LEU A 191 12.13 -6.89 -8.49
N GLN A 192 11.76 -7.12 -7.22
CA GLN A 192 12.29 -6.38 -6.08
C GLN A 192 13.78 -6.71 -5.82
N ILE A 193 14.19 -7.97 -6.02
CA ILE A 193 15.61 -8.39 -5.96
C ILE A 193 16.41 -7.78 -7.13
N GLU A 194 15.85 -7.77 -8.34
CA GLU A 194 16.54 -7.25 -9.53
C GLU A 194 16.79 -5.74 -9.46
N LYS A 195 15.91 -4.99 -8.76
CA LYS A 195 16.01 -3.53 -8.63
C LYS A 195 16.90 -3.07 -7.46
N SER A 196 17.44 -3.98 -6.65
CA SER A 196 17.99 -3.66 -5.33
C SER A 196 19.43 -3.09 -5.33
N ASN A 197 19.79 -2.25 -6.30
CA ASN A 197 21.16 -1.73 -6.43
C ASN A 197 21.63 -0.85 -5.24
N ASP A 198 20.71 -0.36 -4.39
CA ASP A 198 20.97 0.47 -3.19
C ASP A 198 20.10 0.08 -1.97
N THR A 199 19.53 -1.13 -1.93
CA THR A 199 18.61 -1.54 -0.84
C THR A 199 19.35 -2.07 0.38
N ASP A 200 18.80 -1.83 1.58
CA ASP A 200 19.30 -2.38 2.84
C ASP A 200 19.49 -3.90 2.74
N GLN A 201 20.67 -4.38 3.17
CA GLN A 201 21.06 -5.80 3.07
C GLN A 201 20.05 -6.72 3.76
N ARG A 202 19.49 -6.31 4.91
CA ARG A 202 18.50 -7.11 5.64
C ARG A 202 17.16 -7.14 4.93
N GLU A 203 16.72 -6.01 4.34
CA GLU A 203 15.52 -5.99 3.51
C GLU A 203 15.68 -6.90 2.28
N MET A 204 16.87 -6.95 1.68
CA MET A 204 17.15 -7.87 0.56
C MET A 204 17.14 -9.35 1.00
N GLU A 205 17.75 -9.67 2.14
CA GLU A 205 17.72 -11.02 2.72
C GLU A 205 16.30 -11.47 3.04
N LEU A 206 15.49 -10.57 3.59
CA LEU A 206 14.07 -10.80 3.81
C LEU A 206 13.33 -11.16 2.51
N VAL A 207 13.50 -10.37 1.45
CA VAL A 207 12.84 -10.63 0.16
C VAL A 207 13.27 -11.96 -0.44
N LYS A 208 14.55 -12.33 -0.34
CA LYS A 208 15.06 -13.63 -0.76
C LYS A 208 14.44 -14.78 0.03
N TYR A 209 14.29 -14.61 1.34
CA TYR A 209 13.65 -15.61 2.19
C TYR A 209 12.16 -15.80 1.86
N LEU A 210 11.43 -14.70 1.66
CA LEU A 210 10.02 -14.76 1.22
C LEU A 210 9.87 -15.46 -0.14
N LEU A 211 10.79 -15.21 -1.07
CA LEU A 211 10.81 -15.89 -2.37
C LEU A 211 11.06 -17.41 -2.20
N TYR A 212 11.96 -17.79 -1.31
CA TYR A 212 12.20 -19.20 -0.97
C TYR A 212 10.92 -19.86 -0.44
N LEU A 213 10.22 -19.24 0.52
CA LEU A 213 8.98 -19.77 1.09
C LEU A 213 7.90 -19.98 0.01
N VAL A 214 7.70 -18.99 -0.85
CA VAL A 214 6.75 -19.08 -1.99
C VAL A 214 7.09 -20.22 -2.93
N ILE A 215 8.38 -20.45 -3.20
CA ILE A 215 8.83 -21.53 -4.10
C ILE A 215 8.68 -22.90 -3.44
N LYS A 216 9.09 -23.04 -2.17
CA LYS A 216 9.07 -24.29 -1.40
C LYS A 216 7.64 -24.79 -1.22
N TYR A 217 6.74 -23.91 -0.77
CA TYR A 217 5.39 -24.29 -0.36
C TYR A 217 4.31 -24.10 -1.44
N ARG A 218 4.70 -23.78 -2.68
CA ARG A 218 3.77 -23.51 -3.80
C ARG A 218 2.66 -24.56 -3.98
N LYS A 219 2.99 -25.85 -3.77
CA LYS A 219 2.04 -26.95 -3.98
C LYS A 219 0.91 -26.91 -2.96
N TYR A 220 1.23 -26.59 -1.71
CA TYR A 220 0.29 -26.55 -0.60
C TYR A 220 -0.60 -25.30 -0.67
N ILE A 221 -0.04 -24.16 -1.07
CA ILE A 221 -0.81 -22.91 -1.27
C ILE A 221 -1.93 -23.12 -2.30
N CYS A 222 -1.63 -23.77 -3.43
CA CYS A 222 -2.61 -24.03 -4.49
C CYS A 222 -3.63 -25.15 -4.16
N GLN A 223 -3.45 -25.91 -3.08
CA GLN A 223 -4.38 -26.98 -2.68
C GLN A 223 -5.56 -26.45 -1.86
N PHE A 224 -5.44 -25.29 -1.21
CA PHE A 224 -6.52 -24.65 -0.45
C PHE A 224 -7.76 -24.36 -1.30
N ASP A 225 -7.57 -23.99 -2.56
CA ASP A 225 -8.66 -23.66 -3.50
C ASP A 225 -9.51 -24.89 -3.89
N LYS A 226 -9.02 -26.12 -3.64
CA LYS A 226 -9.82 -27.33 -3.86
C LYS A 226 -10.73 -27.64 -2.69
N HIS A 227 -10.26 -27.48 -1.45
CA HIS A 227 -11.04 -27.83 -0.25
C HIS A 227 -12.11 -26.79 0.11
N VAL A 228 -11.83 -25.49 -0.07
CA VAL A 228 -12.80 -24.41 0.21
C VAL A 228 -13.96 -24.44 -0.80
N ARG A 229 -13.70 -24.77 -2.07
CA ARG A 229 -14.76 -24.93 -3.08
C ARG A 229 -15.69 -26.11 -2.80
N HIS A 230 -15.18 -27.18 -2.17
CA HIS A 230 -16.04 -28.29 -1.73
C HIS A 230 -16.90 -27.92 -0.51
N HIS A 231 -16.44 -27.05 0.39
CA HIS A 231 -17.25 -26.62 1.54
C HIS A 231 -18.34 -25.62 1.15
N GLN A 232 -18.02 -24.63 0.31
CA GLN A 232 -18.99 -23.64 -0.17
C GLN A 232 -20.08 -24.22 -1.11
N SER A 233 -19.80 -25.36 -1.77
CA SER A 233 -20.81 -26.06 -2.58
C SER A 233 -21.81 -26.86 -1.73
N MET A 234 -21.47 -27.22 -0.49
CA MET A 234 -22.40 -27.94 0.41
C MET A 234 -23.30 -27.00 1.21
N GLU A 235 -22.87 -25.76 1.45
CA GLU A 235 -23.71 -24.75 2.12
C GLU A 235 -24.83 -24.22 1.20
N HIS A 236 -24.66 -24.28 -0.13
CA HIS A 236 -25.68 -23.85 -1.08
C HIS A 236 -26.75 -24.91 -1.41
N GLU A 237 -26.55 -26.19 -1.04
CA GLU A 237 -27.57 -27.25 -1.20
C GLU A 237 -28.49 -27.39 0.03
N LEU A 238 -28.12 -26.82 1.18
CA LEU A 238 -28.93 -26.89 2.41
C LEU A 238 -29.98 -25.77 2.51
N ASP A 239 -29.90 -24.73 1.69
CA ASP A 239 -30.83 -23.58 1.69
C ASP A 239 -31.92 -23.65 0.61
N VAL A 240 -31.98 -24.73 -0.18
CA VAL A 240 -33.01 -24.93 -1.22
C VAL A 240 -34.09 -25.95 -0.81
N ASN A 241 -33.93 -26.60 0.34
CA ASN A 241 -34.86 -27.64 0.83
C ASN A 241 -35.41 -27.39 2.26
N GLY A 242 -35.39 -26.14 2.72
CA GLY A 242 -36.00 -25.70 3.99
C GLY A 242 -37.31 -24.95 3.77
#